data_AF-A0A8S4H070-F1
#
_entry.id   AF-A0A8S4H070-F1
#
_cell.length_a   1.000
_cell.length_b   1.000
_cell.length_c   1.000
_cell.angle_alpha   90.00
_cell.angle_beta   90.00
_cell.angle_gamma   90.00
#
_symmetry.space_group_name_H-M   'P 1'
#
loop_
_entity.id
_entity.type
_entity.pdbx_description
1 polymer ?
#
loop_
_entity_poly.entity_id
_entity_poly.type
_entity_poly.pdbx_seq_one_letter_code
_entity_poly.pdbx_strand_id
1 'polypeptide(L)'
;MAELETGCVRLGGSQTIGTYLMPKLIRDFKTAFPRVAVQLRIEPTRQVCQAVAAGDLDIAIVGGEIPPAFRSHLQVRTFKWDELVLVVAASHPLASSGRIEREALQKLAMVSINSCSTVYAMQEAALLQHGIRLASMRPDVEANSVEAVKSVVREGLGAAFLSRTAVERELEEGSLAIVRIDGITIERPLRIVTNQRRYMSVATKAIYGQLLRAATGSEADGDGTRDGTGTQLLAASPTSMNQADALDGGDTSISTARIIAKNERRDQTSARDSTAEIVPGMGVNTGRSTDPRVLAMTTTDTGAAPGSDESTEAGGAPVYATPPSEKLPNIDLRLLQKLPFSLVQLSAFRLVATLGSFNSAAEAMFVSQPFISSCVSKLERSLGVKVIERQAGRGACRVTEEGSLLLRYTQAIFSLGAECLGALADVDNVEGGTVCLGASQTTGTYLMPRLISMFSSRYPTVNVQLRVDISRRVCRAVAGGDLDAAIIGGEVPAELAPYLQVIPYSQDELVLVVSPQHPIARQKRAIIDIEDLYDLTFISPDENSSVRQVQESLLMKAGIQWQFVIAASAGLTHGHVLELSGGYQKRR
;
A
#
# COMPACT_ATOMS: atom_id res chain seq x y z
N MET A 1 -21.59 10.83 -38.09
CA MET A 1 -21.93 10.85 -36.65
C MET A 1 -22.50 12.23 -36.37
N ALA A 2 -23.60 12.35 -35.62
CA ALA A 2 -24.05 13.67 -35.17
C ALA A 2 -22.98 14.30 -34.26
N GLU A 3 -22.87 15.62 -34.28
CA GLU A 3 -21.84 16.34 -33.54
C GLU A 3 -22.02 16.13 -32.03
N LEU A 4 -20.92 15.75 -31.36
CA LEU A 4 -20.94 15.33 -29.96
C LEU A 4 -20.85 16.57 -29.05
N GLU A 5 -21.81 17.48 -29.23
CA GLU A 5 -21.77 18.85 -28.71
C GLU A 5 -21.82 18.96 -27.18
N THR A 6 -22.40 17.98 -26.48
CA THR A 6 -22.49 17.95 -25.01
C THR A 6 -22.58 16.50 -24.51
N GLY A 7 -22.37 16.29 -23.22
CA GLY A 7 -22.52 15.01 -22.55
C GLY A 7 -21.62 14.87 -21.33
N CYS A 8 -21.69 13.74 -20.64
CA CYS A 8 -20.77 13.36 -19.56
C CYS A 8 -20.26 11.93 -19.78
N VAL A 9 -19.02 11.65 -19.37
CA VAL A 9 -18.46 10.30 -19.32
C VAL A 9 -17.78 10.06 -17.97
N ARG A 10 -18.13 8.95 -17.33
CA ARG A 10 -17.64 8.53 -16.01
C ARG A 10 -16.58 7.45 -16.19
N LEU A 11 -15.32 7.83 -16.01
CA LEU A 11 -14.13 7.03 -16.29
C LEU A 11 -13.51 6.45 -15.00
N GLY A 12 -13.19 5.17 -15.03
CA GLY A 12 -12.40 4.50 -13.98
C GLY A 12 -10.95 4.23 -14.38
N GLY A 13 -10.02 4.40 -13.45
CA GLY A 13 -8.63 3.97 -13.59
C GLY A 13 -8.15 3.18 -12.38
N SER A 14 -7.51 2.02 -12.59
CA SER A 14 -6.81 1.36 -11.47
C SER A 14 -5.53 2.11 -11.12
N GLN A 15 -5.41 2.67 -9.91
CA GLN A 15 -4.30 3.48 -9.39
C GLN A 15 -3.32 4.02 -10.45
N THR A 16 -2.23 3.29 -10.73
CA THR A 16 -1.19 3.59 -11.73
C THR A 16 -1.73 4.07 -13.09
N ILE A 17 -2.71 3.37 -13.65
CA ILE A 17 -3.28 3.70 -14.96
C ILE A 17 -4.08 5.02 -14.87
N GLY A 18 -4.81 5.21 -13.77
CA GLY A 18 -5.55 6.45 -13.50
C GLY A 18 -4.64 7.67 -13.33
N THR A 19 -3.51 7.51 -12.63
CA THR A 19 -2.55 8.57 -12.36
C THR A 19 -1.71 8.95 -13.59
N TYR A 20 -1.12 7.97 -14.30
CA TYR A 20 -0.11 8.24 -15.33
C TYR A 20 -0.65 8.23 -16.75
N LEU A 21 -1.51 7.26 -17.09
CA LEU A 21 -1.91 7.00 -18.47
C LEU A 21 -3.18 7.76 -18.87
N MET A 22 -4.15 7.87 -17.95
CA MET A 22 -5.44 8.51 -18.24
C MET A 22 -5.38 10.03 -18.46
N PRO A 23 -4.50 10.85 -17.85
CA PRO A 23 -4.44 12.28 -18.16
C PRO A 23 -4.13 12.58 -19.63
N LYS A 24 -3.22 11.81 -20.25
CA LYS A 24 -2.89 11.90 -21.69
C LYS A 24 -4.12 11.60 -22.54
N LEU A 25 -4.80 10.50 -22.24
CA LEU A 25 -6.00 10.04 -22.96
C LEU A 25 -7.21 11.00 -22.78
N ILE A 26 -7.39 11.57 -21.59
CA ILE A 26 -8.45 12.53 -21.29
C ILE A 26 -8.19 13.87 -21.99
N ARG A 27 -6.94 14.36 -21.99
CA ARG A 27 -6.54 15.54 -22.76
C ARG A 27 -6.89 15.35 -24.24
N ASP A 28 -6.44 14.25 -24.83
CA ASP A 28 -6.62 13.97 -26.26
C ASP A 28 -8.10 13.77 -26.62
N PHE A 29 -8.92 13.25 -25.70
CA PHE A 29 -10.38 13.20 -25.85
C PHE A 29 -11.03 14.58 -25.73
N LYS A 30 -10.61 15.41 -24.77
CA LYS A 30 -11.12 16.77 -24.56
C LYS A 30 -10.71 17.74 -25.67
N THR A 31 -9.58 17.51 -26.35
CA THR A 31 -9.24 18.25 -27.58
C THR A 31 -10.21 17.94 -28.72
N ALA A 32 -10.65 16.68 -28.86
CA ALA A 32 -11.64 16.29 -29.87
C ALA A 32 -13.09 16.65 -29.48
N PHE A 33 -13.41 16.67 -28.19
CA PHE A 33 -14.76 16.92 -27.66
C PHE A 33 -14.75 17.93 -26.49
N PRO A 34 -14.48 19.24 -26.73
CA PRO A 34 -14.24 20.21 -25.66
C PRO A 34 -15.39 20.39 -24.68
N ARG A 35 -16.64 20.28 -25.16
CA ARG A 35 -17.86 20.47 -24.38
C ARG A 35 -18.36 19.21 -23.64
N VAL A 36 -17.72 18.06 -23.80
CA VAL A 36 -18.07 16.83 -23.05
C VAL A 36 -17.42 16.88 -21.67
N ALA A 37 -18.20 16.70 -20.61
CA ALA A 37 -17.71 16.55 -19.25
C ALA A 37 -17.06 15.17 -19.04
N VAL A 38 -15.99 15.12 -18.26
CA VAL A 38 -15.28 13.88 -17.92
C VAL A 38 -15.07 13.84 -16.42
N GLN A 39 -15.61 12.81 -15.78
CA GLN A 39 -15.40 12.52 -14.36
C GLN A 39 -14.41 11.36 -14.24
N LEU A 40 -13.29 11.56 -13.53
CA LEU A 40 -12.26 10.54 -13.34
C LEU A 40 -12.27 10.01 -11.89
N ARG A 41 -12.37 8.70 -11.74
CA ARG A 41 -12.28 8.00 -10.46
C ARG A 41 -11.08 7.04 -10.46
N ILE A 42 -10.14 7.26 -9.55
CA ILE A 42 -8.95 6.44 -9.38
C ILE A 42 -9.09 5.61 -8.11
N GLU A 43 -9.15 4.29 -8.27
CA GLU A 43 -9.47 3.32 -7.21
C GLU A 43 -8.67 2.01 -7.39
N PRO A 44 -8.61 1.13 -6.37
CA PRO A 44 -8.17 -0.26 -6.53
C PRO A 44 -8.98 -1.02 -7.58
N THR A 45 -8.33 -1.88 -8.38
CA THR A 45 -8.95 -2.63 -9.50
C THR A 45 -10.28 -3.30 -9.17
N ARG A 46 -10.43 -3.85 -7.95
CA ARG A 46 -11.67 -4.49 -7.48
C ARG A 46 -12.85 -3.51 -7.40
N GLN A 47 -12.62 -2.30 -6.89
CA GLN A 47 -13.63 -1.26 -6.70
C GLN A 47 -14.03 -0.67 -8.07
N VAL A 48 -13.04 -0.38 -8.93
CA VAL A 48 -13.27 0.03 -10.33
C VAL A 48 -14.14 -1.00 -11.09
N CYS A 49 -13.82 -2.29 -10.99
CA CYS A 49 -14.62 -3.36 -11.61
C CYS A 49 -16.04 -3.43 -11.03
N GLN A 50 -16.20 -3.25 -9.72
CA GLN A 50 -17.51 -3.21 -9.06
C GLN A 50 -18.34 -2.03 -9.55
N ALA A 51 -17.76 -0.84 -9.63
CA ALA A 51 -18.45 0.39 -10.05
C ALA A 51 -18.85 0.36 -11.53
N VAL A 52 -18.07 -0.29 -12.42
CA VAL A 52 -18.51 -0.55 -13.81
C VAL A 52 -19.61 -1.63 -13.85
N ALA A 53 -19.53 -2.68 -13.01
CA ALA A 53 -20.56 -3.73 -12.97
C ALA A 53 -21.90 -3.22 -12.42
N ALA A 54 -21.87 -2.34 -11.42
CA ALA A 54 -23.03 -1.58 -10.94
C ALA A 54 -23.50 -0.54 -11.99
N GLY A 55 -22.56 0.08 -12.71
CA GLY A 55 -22.79 1.11 -13.71
C GLY A 55 -22.76 2.54 -13.16
N ASP A 56 -22.03 2.75 -12.07
CA ASP A 56 -21.62 4.06 -11.54
C ASP A 56 -20.47 4.67 -12.36
N LEU A 57 -19.78 3.82 -13.13
CA LEU A 57 -18.81 4.15 -14.17
C LEU A 57 -19.26 3.56 -15.51
N ASP A 58 -18.99 4.26 -16.60
CA ASP A 58 -19.40 3.84 -17.95
C ASP A 58 -18.35 2.91 -18.60
N ILE A 59 -17.08 3.18 -18.29
CA ILE A 59 -15.90 2.52 -18.83
C ILE A 59 -14.72 2.72 -17.86
N ALA A 60 -13.83 1.75 -17.78
CA ALA A 60 -12.59 1.86 -17.03
C ALA A 60 -11.39 1.21 -17.74
N ILE A 61 -10.18 1.53 -17.28
CA ILE A 61 -8.94 0.87 -17.68
C ILE A 61 -8.23 0.35 -16.42
N VAL A 62 -7.88 -0.94 -16.39
CA VAL A 62 -7.26 -1.59 -15.23
C VAL A 62 -6.04 -2.44 -15.60
N GLY A 63 -5.04 -2.47 -14.72
CA GLY A 63 -3.84 -3.32 -14.88
C GLY A 63 -3.82 -4.58 -14.00
N GLY A 64 -4.65 -4.63 -12.94
CA GLY A 64 -4.76 -5.80 -12.06
C GLY A 64 -5.70 -6.89 -12.58
N GLU A 65 -5.85 -7.96 -11.81
CA GLU A 65 -6.79 -9.03 -12.13
C GLU A 65 -8.26 -8.59 -12.05
N ILE A 66 -9.08 -9.12 -12.96
CA ILE A 66 -10.54 -8.94 -12.92
C ILE A 66 -11.15 -9.93 -11.92
N PRO A 67 -11.80 -9.45 -10.83
CA PRO A 67 -12.35 -10.33 -9.79
C PRO A 67 -13.39 -11.31 -10.39
N PRO A 68 -13.30 -12.62 -10.09
CA PRO A 68 -14.20 -13.63 -10.67
C PRO A 68 -15.69 -13.30 -10.55
N ALA A 69 -16.12 -12.71 -9.42
CA ALA A 69 -17.50 -12.33 -9.15
C ALA A 69 -18.12 -11.36 -10.16
N PHE A 70 -17.33 -10.58 -10.89
CA PHE A 70 -17.81 -9.58 -11.85
C PHE A 70 -17.66 -10.00 -13.32
N ARG A 71 -16.96 -11.11 -13.63
CA ARG A 71 -16.63 -11.51 -15.01
C ARG A 71 -17.86 -11.72 -15.91
N SER A 72 -18.99 -12.16 -15.35
CA SER A 72 -20.27 -12.36 -16.06
C SER A 72 -21.10 -11.07 -16.29
N HIS A 73 -20.59 -9.91 -15.87
CA HIS A 73 -21.20 -8.59 -16.06
C HIS A 73 -20.29 -7.63 -16.84
N LEU A 74 -18.99 -7.93 -16.92
CA LEU A 74 -17.97 -7.05 -17.49
C LEU A 74 -17.46 -7.55 -18.84
N GLN A 75 -17.47 -6.69 -19.86
CA GLN A 75 -16.69 -6.90 -21.07
C GLN A 75 -15.25 -6.52 -20.74
N VAL A 76 -14.31 -7.37 -21.12
CA VAL A 76 -12.89 -7.17 -20.83
C VAL A 76 -12.12 -7.32 -22.13
N ARG A 77 -11.33 -6.30 -22.50
CA ARG A 77 -10.51 -6.31 -23.72
C ARG A 77 -9.12 -5.77 -23.42
N THR A 78 -8.07 -6.49 -23.83
CA THR A 78 -6.69 -6.01 -23.76
C THR A 78 -6.54 -4.72 -24.58
N PHE A 79 -5.87 -3.74 -23.99
CA PHE A 79 -5.70 -2.39 -24.52
C PHE A 79 -4.25 -2.09 -24.88
N LYS A 80 -3.33 -2.34 -23.96
CA LYS A 80 -1.88 -2.17 -24.14
C LYS A 80 -1.15 -3.09 -23.16
N TRP A 81 0.06 -3.53 -23.50
CA TRP A 81 0.98 -4.15 -22.54
C TRP A 81 1.84 -3.08 -21.88
N ASP A 82 2.08 -3.20 -20.58
CA ASP A 82 2.99 -2.32 -19.83
C ASP A 82 3.96 -3.16 -18.99
N GLU A 83 5.20 -2.73 -18.97
CA GLU A 83 6.34 -3.43 -18.38
C GLU A 83 6.41 -3.16 -16.87
N LEU A 84 6.83 -4.16 -16.09
CA LEU A 84 7.24 -3.98 -14.70
C LEU A 84 8.78 -4.03 -14.64
N VAL A 85 9.38 -2.87 -14.40
CA VAL A 85 10.83 -2.66 -14.42
C VAL A 85 11.38 -2.49 -13.01
N LEU A 86 12.60 -2.97 -12.76
CA LEU A 86 13.36 -2.61 -11.57
C LEU A 86 14.00 -1.24 -11.80
N VAL A 87 13.78 -0.30 -10.89
CA VAL A 87 14.38 1.05 -10.94
C VAL A 87 15.21 1.36 -9.71
N VAL A 88 16.25 2.18 -9.92
CA VAL A 88 17.16 2.72 -8.91
C VAL A 88 17.37 4.23 -9.16
N ALA A 89 17.90 4.96 -8.17
CA ALA A 89 18.42 6.32 -8.42
C ALA A 89 19.46 6.32 -9.54
N ALA A 90 19.52 7.38 -10.36
CA ALA A 90 20.57 7.53 -11.38
C ALA A 90 22.00 7.59 -10.80
N SER A 91 22.15 7.87 -9.49
CA SER A 91 23.41 7.83 -8.74
C SER A 91 23.80 6.44 -8.22
N HIS A 92 22.91 5.44 -8.31
CA HIS A 92 23.14 4.11 -7.77
C HIS A 92 24.11 3.30 -8.68
N PRO A 93 25.05 2.48 -8.16
CA PRO A 93 26.03 1.77 -8.99
C PRO A 93 25.43 0.93 -10.13
N LEU A 94 24.26 0.31 -9.92
CA LEU A 94 23.56 -0.48 -10.94
C LEU A 94 22.97 0.36 -12.09
N ALA A 95 22.85 1.68 -11.94
CA ALA A 95 22.46 2.56 -13.05
C ALA A 95 23.51 2.55 -14.17
N SER A 96 24.79 2.39 -13.81
CA SER A 96 25.90 2.31 -14.78
C SER A 96 26.05 0.94 -15.43
N SER A 97 25.69 -0.15 -14.75
CA SER A 97 25.67 -1.50 -15.37
C SER A 97 24.41 -1.73 -16.21
N GLY A 98 23.29 -1.11 -15.82
CA GLY A 98 21.97 -1.33 -16.43
C GLY A 98 21.44 -2.76 -16.26
N ARG A 99 22.11 -3.62 -15.48
CA ARG A 99 21.82 -5.05 -15.34
C ARG A 99 22.12 -5.59 -13.94
N ILE A 100 21.40 -6.65 -13.56
CA ILE A 100 21.60 -7.44 -12.33
C ILE A 100 21.20 -8.91 -12.53
N GLU A 101 21.97 -9.82 -11.91
CA GLU A 101 21.62 -11.25 -11.79
C GLU A 101 20.43 -11.46 -10.83
N ARG A 102 19.58 -12.46 -11.10
CA ARG A 102 18.38 -12.74 -10.28
C ARG A 102 18.73 -13.03 -8.81
N GLU A 103 19.83 -13.72 -8.57
CA GLU A 103 20.30 -14.12 -7.24
C GLU A 103 20.81 -12.91 -6.43
N ALA A 104 21.35 -11.88 -7.12
CA ALA A 104 21.81 -10.65 -6.50
C ALA A 104 20.65 -9.74 -6.01
N LEU A 105 19.44 -9.90 -6.56
CA LEU A 105 18.24 -9.17 -6.11
C LEU A 105 17.95 -9.36 -4.61
N GLN A 106 18.34 -10.49 -4.01
CA GLN A 106 18.14 -10.76 -2.57
C GLN A 106 19.07 -9.94 -1.66
N LYS A 107 20.08 -9.28 -2.21
CA LYS A 107 21.07 -8.46 -1.49
C LYS A 107 20.90 -6.96 -1.73
N LEU A 108 19.91 -6.58 -2.54
CA LEU A 108 19.63 -5.19 -2.89
C LEU A 108 18.68 -4.60 -1.84
N ALA A 109 18.98 -3.39 -1.35
CA ALA A 109 18.04 -2.64 -0.51
C ALA A 109 16.77 -2.34 -1.33
N MET A 110 15.59 -2.55 -0.74
CA MET A 110 14.32 -2.51 -1.46
C MET A 110 13.33 -1.51 -0.86
N VAL A 111 12.77 -0.68 -1.74
CA VAL A 111 11.65 0.20 -1.44
C VAL A 111 10.39 -0.45 -1.99
N SER A 112 9.52 -0.97 -1.11
CA SER A 112 8.28 -1.62 -1.53
C SER A 112 7.09 -0.68 -1.44
N ILE A 113 6.12 -0.84 -2.36
CA ILE A 113 4.77 -0.37 -2.06
C ILE A 113 4.12 -1.33 -1.05
N ASN A 114 3.28 -0.82 -0.16
CA ASN A 114 2.73 -1.59 0.96
C ASN A 114 2.10 -2.93 0.53
N SER A 115 2.43 -3.98 1.28
CA SER A 115 2.11 -5.39 0.99
C SER A 115 0.60 -5.69 0.86
N CYS A 116 -0.27 -4.92 1.51
CA CYS A 116 -1.73 -5.07 1.41
C CYS A 116 -2.33 -4.37 0.16
N SER A 117 -1.53 -3.67 -0.65
CA SER A 117 -2.03 -2.89 -1.79
C SER A 117 -2.31 -3.74 -3.03
N THR A 118 -3.29 -3.32 -3.85
CA THR A 118 -3.56 -3.99 -5.15
C THR A 118 -2.44 -3.79 -6.19
N VAL A 119 -1.48 -2.91 -5.92
CA VAL A 119 -0.27 -2.75 -6.74
C VAL A 119 0.77 -3.80 -6.33
N TYR A 120 1.03 -3.96 -5.02
CA TYR A 120 1.90 -5.02 -4.50
C TYR A 120 1.42 -6.42 -4.93
N ALA A 121 0.14 -6.73 -4.73
CA ALA A 121 -0.42 -8.03 -5.13
C ALA A 121 -0.31 -8.29 -6.65
N MET A 122 -0.32 -7.23 -7.48
CA MET A 122 -0.10 -7.32 -8.92
C MET A 122 1.40 -7.46 -9.28
N GLN A 123 2.29 -6.80 -8.54
CA GLN A 123 3.74 -6.91 -8.71
C GLN A 123 4.21 -8.32 -8.32
N GLU A 124 3.82 -8.83 -7.15
CA GLU A 124 4.17 -10.18 -6.70
C GLU A 124 3.59 -11.26 -7.62
N ALA A 125 2.33 -11.14 -8.05
CA ALA A 125 1.74 -12.08 -9.01
C ALA A 125 2.43 -12.10 -10.39
N ALA A 126 3.04 -10.98 -10.82
CA ALA A 126 3.84 -10.92 -12.05
C ALA A 126 5.25 -11.49 -11.83
N LEU A 127 5.92 -11.10 -10.74
CA LEU A 127 7.28 -11.53 -10.40
C LEU A 127 7.37 -13.04 -10.10
N LEU A 128 6.35 -13.60 -9.46
CA LEU A 128 6.28 -15.04 -9.16
C LEU A 128 6.25 -15.93 -10.42
N GLN A 129 5.78 -15.42 -11.56
CA GLN A 129 5.82 -16.16 -12.84
C GLN A 129 7.26 -16.37 -13.33
N HIS A 130 8.19 -15.52 -12.92
CA HIS A 130 9.64 -15.65 -13.16
C HIS A 130 10.37 -16.18 -11.91
N GLY A 131 9.63 -16.68 -10.91
CA GLY A 131 10.16 -17.20 -9.65
C GLY A 131 10.83 -16.16 -8.75
N ILE A 132 10.52 -14.87 -8.93
CA ILE A 132 10.96 -13.79 -8.04
C ILE A 132 9.85 -13.55 -7.02
N ARG A 133 10.16 -13.54 -5.72
CA ARG A 133 9.17 -13.38 -4.64
C ARG A 133 9.46 -12.11 -3.86
N LEU A 134 8.58 -11.11 -3.96
CA LEU A 134 8.72 -9.85 -3.21
C LEU A 134 8.73 -10.12 -1.70
N ALA A 135 7.87 -11.00 -1.18
CA ALA A 135 7.84 -11.37 0.23
C ALA A 135 9.09 -12.16 0.74
N SER A 136 10.13 -12.33 -0.09
CA SER A 136 11.45 -12.82 0.33
C SER A 136 12.53 -11.73 0.37
N MET A 137 12.27 -10.57 -0.24
CA MET A 137 13.07 -9.36 -0.12
C MET A 137 12.54 -8.59 1.09
N ARG A 138 13.40 -8.23 2.05
CA ARG A 138 12.99 -7.36 3.16
C ARG A 138 13.05 -5.91 2.66
N PRO A 139 11.94 -5.15 2.69
CA PRO A 139 11.99 -3.75 2.31
C PRO A 139 12.47 -2.90 3.49
N ASP A 140 13.55 -2.16 3.28
CA ASP A 140 14.10 -1.19 4.24
C ASP A 140 13.10 -0.03 4.46
N VAL A 141 12.33 0.30 3.41
CA VAL A 141 11.23 1.27 3.44
C VAL A 141 9.98 0.70 2.76
N GLU A 142 8.84 0.68 3.47
CA GLU A 142 7.52 0.51 2.87
C GLU A 142 6.81 1.86 2.75
N ALA A 143 6.19 2.15 1.60
CA ALA A 143 5.28 3.29 1.42
C ALA A 143 3.96 2.86 0.78
N ASN A 144 2.84 3.50 1.11
CA ASN A 144 1.52 3.11 0.56
C ASN A 144 1.14 3.80 -0.78
N SER A 145 2.02 4.59 -1.40
CA SER A 145 1.78 5.26 -2.69
C SER A 145 2.96 5.10 -3.65
N VAL A 146 2.68 5.04 -4.96
CA VAL A 146 3.71 4.90 -6.01
C VAL A 146 4.62 6.13 -6.07
N GLU A 147 4.07 7.33 -5.88
CA GLU A 147 4.87 8.57 -5.86
C GLU A 147 5.85 8.60 -4.68
N ALA A 148 5.41 8.20 -3.48
CA ALA A 148 6.31 8.10 -2.33
C ALA A 148 7.44 7.07 -2.58
N VAL A 149 7.13 5.91 -3.19
CA VAL A 149 8.15 4.92 -3.60
C VAL A 149 9.14 5.54 -4.60
N LYS A 150 8.66 6.23 -5.65
CA LYS A 150 9.53 6.91 -6.63
C LYS A 150 10.45 7.94 -5.99
N SER A 151 9.92 8.80 -5.12
CA SER A 151 10.70 9.80 -4.40
C SER A 151 11.74 9.17 -3.47
N VAL A 152 11.39 8.12 -2.73
CA VAL A 152 12.33 7.41 -1.83
C VAL A 152 13.46 6.74 -2.63
N VAL A 153 13.14 6.07 -3.74
CA VAL A 153 14.15 5.49 -4.65
C VAL A 153 15.04 6.59 -5.25
N ARG A 154 14.49 7.74 -5.68
CA ARG A 154 15.25 8.89 -6.19
C ARG A 154 16.27 9.45 -5.19
N GLU A 155 15.93 9.47 -3.91
CA GLU A 155 16.83 9.93 -2.83
C GLU A 155 17.83 8.84 -2.39
N GLY A 156 17.98 7.75 -3.16
CA GLY A 156 19.06 6.77 -3.07
C GLY A 156 18.82 5.54 -2.19
N LEU A 157 17.65 5.43 -1.55
CA LEU A 157 17.36 4.43 -0.50
C LEU A 157 17.09 2.99 -0.98
N GLY A 158 17.55 2.61 -2.17
CA GLY A 158 17.42 1.26 -2.71
C GLY A 158 16.73 1.21 -4.07
N ALA A 159 16.11 0.07 -4.37
CA ALA A 159 15.46 -0.22 -5.64
C ALA A 159 13.97 -0.54 -5.48
N ALA A 160 13.17 -0.34 -6.54
CA ALA A 160 11.76 -0.72 -6.55
C ALA A 160 11.35 -1.34 -7.89
N PHE A 161 10.43 -2.30 -7.85
CA PHE A 161 9.74 -2.77 -9.05
C PHE A 161 8.56 -1.85 -9.37
N LEU A 162 8.60 -1.08 -10.45
CA LEU A 162 7.55 -0.15 -10.84
C LEU A 162 7.07 -0.36 -12.27
N SER A 163 5.85 0.08 -12.56
CA SER A 163 5.33 0.15 -13.93
C SER A 163 6.19 1.12 -14.74
N ARG A 164 6.63 0.73 -15.94
CA ARG A 164 7.42 1.63 -16.80
C ARG A 164 6.65 2.90 -17.16
N THR A 165 5.34 2.80 -17.42
CA THR A 165 4.44 3.97 -17.58
C THR A 165 4.40 4.88 -16.34
N ALA A 166 4.72 4.39 -15.13
CA ALA A 166 4.72 5.19 -13.90
C ALA A 166 6.01 6.00 -13.64
N VAL A 167 7.11 5.59 -14.28
CA VAL A 167 8.46 6.18 -14.15
C VAL A 167 8.95 6.84 -15.44
N GLU A 168 8.13 6.87 -16.50
CA GLU A 168 8.47 7.40 -17.83
C GLU A 168 9.09 8.80 -17.73
N ARG A 169 8.48 9.68 -16.93
CA ARG A 169 8.98 11.04 -16.66
C ARG A 169 10.32 11.03 -15.91
N GLU A 170 10.45 10.24 -14.84
CA GLU A 170 11.67 10.21 -14.03
C GLU A 170 12.89 9.66 -14.78
N LEU A 171 12.65 8.85 -15.82
CA LEU A 171 13.63 8.38 -16.80
C LEU A 171 13.98 9.45 -17.85
N GLU A 172 12.98 10.17 -18.39
CA GLU A 172 13.20 11.34 -19.26
C GLU A 172 13.99 12.45 -18.56
N GLU A 173 13.74 12.68 -17.27
CA GLU A 173 14.47 13.62 -16.42
C GLU A 173 15.85 13.08 -15.94
N GLY A 174 16.23 11.86 -16.30
CA GLY A 174 17.52 11.25 -15.93
C GLY A 174 17.72 11.06 -14.42
N SER A 175 16.63 10.96 -13.65
CA SER A 175 16.65 10.91 -12.17
C SER A 175 16.54 9.49 -11.60
N LEU A 176 15.89 8.60 -12.35
CA LEU A 176 15.88 7.15 -12.12
C LEU A 176 16.57 6.46 -13.31
N ALA A 177 17.00 5.23 -13.10
CA ALA A 177 17.50 4.33 -14.13
C ALA A 177 16.80 2.97 -14.05
N ILE A 178 16.51 2.34 -15.20
CA ILE A 178 16.06 0.94 -15.26
C ILE A 178 17.27 0.02 -15.14
N VAL A 179 17.18 -0.98 -14.27
CA VAL A 179 18.10 -2.11 -14.19
C VAL A 179 17.38 -3.33 -14.76
N ARG A 180 17.90 -3.93 -15.83
CA ARG A 180 17.34 -5.17 -16.38
C ARG A 180 17.78 -6.37 -15.56
N ILE A 181 16.91 -7.37 -15.44
CA ILE A 181 17.25 -8.65 -14.81
C ILE A 181 17.59 -9.62 -15.94
N ASP A 182 18.77 -10.24 -15.90
CA ASP A 182 19.23 -11.04 -17.02
C ASP A 182 18.28 -12.23 -17.30
N GLY A 183 17.88 -12.36 -18.57
CA GLY A 183 16.91 -13.36 -19.04
C GLY A 183 15.45 -13.11 -18.66
N ILE A 184 15.10 -11.99 -17.98
CA ILE A 184 13.75 -11.73 -17.45
C ILE A 184 13.18 -10.41 -17.98
N THR A 185 11.96 -10.47 -18.51
CA THR A 185 11.13 -9.31 -18.90
C THR A 185 9.72 -9.57 -18.41
N ILE A 186 9.16 -8.63 -17.65
CA ILE A 186 7.92 -8.82 -16.88
C ILE A 186 6.84 -7.93 -17.48
N GLU A 187 6.11 -8.46 -18.45
CA GLU A 187 5.00 -7.73 -19.09
C GLU A 187 3.65 -8.04 -18.42
N ARG A 188 2.72 -7.07 -18.44
CA ARG A 188 1.33 -7.33 -18.06
C ARG A 188 0.33 -6.61 -18.96
N PRO A 189 -0.85 -7.20 -19.24
CA PRO A 189 -1.85 -6.60 -20.11
C PRO A 189 -2.74 -5.62 -19.32
N LEU A 190 -2.70 -4.35 -19.71
CA LEU A 190 -3.71 -3.36 -19.35
C LEU A 190 -5.00 -3.65 -20.13
N ARG A 191 -6.15 -3.56 -19.46
CA ARG A 191 -7.45 -4.00 -19.99
C ARG A 191 -8.48 -2.89 -19.86
N ILE A 192 -9.20 -2.63 -20.95
CA ILE A 192 -10.45 -1.86 -20.91
C ILE A 192 -11.55 -2.75 -20.34
N VAL A 193 -12.35 -2.18 -19.45
CA VAL A 193 -13.47 -2.81 -18.75
C VAL A 193 -14.73 -1.97 -19.00
N THR A 194 -15.78 -2.59 -19.52
CA THR A 194 -17.11 -1.99 -19.73
C THR A 194 -18.19 -2.94 -19.22
N ASN A 195 -19.43 -2.47 -19.06
CA ASN A 195 -20.55 -3.32 -18.64
C ASN A 195 -21.21 -3.98 -19.86
N GLN A 196 -21.30 -5.32 -19.90
CA GLN A 196 -21.89 -6.04 -21.04
C GLN A 196 -23.40 -5.79 -21.21
N ARG A 197 -24.09 -5.41 -20.13
CA ARG A 197 -25.57 -5.36 -20.06
C ARG A 197 -26.13 -3.95 -20.04
N ARG A 198 -25.29 -2.92 -20.17
CA ARG A 198 -25.72 -1.51 -20.19
C ARG A 198 -25.48 -0.86 -21.55
N TYR A 199 -26.36 0.08 -21.90
CA TYR A 199 -26.22 0.91 -23.07
C TYR A 199 -25.00 1.85 -22.94
N MET A 200 -24.09 1.80 -23.91
CA MET A 200 -23.03 2.81 -24.03
C MET A 200 -23.57 4.08 -24.70
N SER A 201 -23.42 5.23 -24.04
CA SER A 201 -23.75 6.54 -24.62
C SER A 201 -22.89 6.85 -25.86
N VAL A 202 -23.26 7.87 -26.63
CA VAL A 202 -22.46 8.30 -27.79
C VAL A 202 -21.07 8.77 -27.34
N ALA A 203 -20.97 9.48 -26.21
CA ALA A 203 -19.70 9.91 -25.63
C ALA A 203 -18.86 8.72 -25.12
N THR A 204 -19.49 7.73 -24.48
CA THR A 204 -18.83 6.47 -24.05
C THR A 204 -18.29 5.70 -25.26
N LYS A 205 -19.05 5.61 -26.35
CA LYS A 205 -18.62 4.98 -27.62
C LYS A 205 -17.46 5.75 -28.26
N ALA A 206 -17.49 7.08 -28.23
CA ALA A 206 -16.42 7.91 -28.78
C ALA A 206 -15.09 7.71 -28.04
N ILE A 207 -15.09 7.74 -26.70
CA ILE A 207 -13.85 7.49 -25.94
C ILE A 207 -13.39 6.02 -26.05
N TYR A 208 -14.32 5.04 -26.02
CA TYR A 208 -13.97 3.63 -26.25
C TYR A 208 -13.28 3.45 -27.62
N GLY A 209 -13.81 4.06 -28.68
CA GLY A 209 -13.20 4.05 -30.01
C GLY A 209 -11.83 4.75 -30.06
N GLN A 210 -11.61 5.80 -29.26
CA GLN A 210 -10.31 6.47 -29.14
C GLN A 210 -9.28 5.59 -28.41
N LEU A 211 -9.68 4.92 -27.33
CA LEU A 211 -8.82 3.96 -26.62
C LEU A 211 -8.44 2.79 -27.54
N LEU A 212 -9.36 2.29 -28.37
CA LEU A 212 -9.04 1.25 -29.35
C LEU A 212 -8.06 1.70 -30.44
N ARG A 213 -8.12 2.96 -30.88
CA ARG A 213 -7.11 3.51 -31.81
C ARG A 213 -5.75 3.72 -31.15
N ALA A 214 -5.74 4.13 -29.88
CA ALA A 214 -4.52 4.28 -29.08
C ALA A 214 -3.83 2.93 -28.79
N ALA A 215 -4.57 1.82 -28.74
CA ALA A 215 -4.01 0.47 -28.70
C ALA A 215 -3.19 0.17 -29.98
N THR A 216 -3.83 0.34 -31.15
CA THR A 216 -3.25 -0.03 -32.45
C THR A 216 -2.11 0.88 -32.92
N GLY A 217 -2.01 2.11 -32.38
CA GLY A 217 -0.93 3.03 -32.74
C GLY A 217 0.43 2.73 -32.10
N SER A 218 0.50 1.81 -31.13
CA SER A 218 1.71 1.58 -30.32
C SER A 218 2.68 0.52 -30.86
N GLU A 219 2.39 -0.09 -32.03
CA GLU A 219 3.23 -1.14 -32.65
C GLU A 219 4.23 -0.60 -33.69
N ALA A 220 4.18 0.71 -34.01
CA ALA A 220 5.02 1.32 -35.05
C ALA A 220 6.41 1.77 -34.57
N ASP A 221 6.51 2.24 -33.32
CA ASP A 221 7.75 2.76 -32.73
C ASP A 221 8.53 1.67 -31.95
N GLY A 222 8.83 0.57 -32.64
CA GLY A 222 9.62 -0.55 -32.11
C GLY A 222 10.90 -0.77 -32.94
N ASP A 223 12.06 -0.54 -32.32
CA ASP A 223 13.37 -0.63 -32.98
C ASP A 223 13.69 -2.05 -33.52
N GLY A 224 14.46 -2.10 -34.60
CA GLY A 224 14.59 -3.26 -35.48
C GLY A 224 15.60 -4.30 -35.00
N THR A 225 15.16 -5.26 -34.17
CA THR A 225 15.84 -6.57 -34.04
C THR A 225 14.84 -7.67 -33.66
N ARG A 226 14.22 -8.30 -34.67
CA ARG A 226 13.38 -9.50 -34.52
C ARG A 226 14.00 -10.65 -35.32
N ASP A 227 14.93 -11.37 -34.71
CA ASP A 227 15.36 -12.68 -35.23
C ASP A 227 14.20 -13.68 -35.19
N GLY A 228 14.12 -14.52 -36.22
CA GLY A 228 12.90 -15.24 -36.55
C GLY A 228 12.80 -16.66 -36.00
N THR A 229 11.76 -16.91 -35.18
CA THR A 229 11.14 -18.24 -35.03
C THR A 229 9.64 -18.13 -35.29
N GLY A 230 9.24 -18.34 -36.55
CA GLY A 230 7.85 -18.17 -36.98
C GLY A 230 6.95 -19.34 -36.55
N THR A 231 5.90 -19.05 -35.78
CA THR A 231 4.77 -19.96 -35.55
C THR A 231 3.48 -19.25 -35.98
N GLN A 232 2.84 -19.73 -37.05
CA GLN A 232 1.64 -19.09 -37.60
C GLN A 232 0.43 -19.31 -36.69
N LEU A 233 -0.18 -18.22 -36.23
CA LEU A 233 -1.43 -18.28 -35.48
C LEU A 233 -2.62 -18.36 -36.46
N LEU A 234 -3.09 -19.57 -36.75
CA LEU A 234 -4.27 -19.79 -37.59
C LEU A 234 -5.54 -19.31 -36.88
N ALA A 235 -6.24 -18.35 -37.49
CA ALA A 235 -7.49 -17.82 -36.96
C ALA A 235 -8.66 -18.78 -37.21
N ALA A 236 -9.41 -19.10 -36.16
CA ALA A 236 -10.71 -19.74 -36.24
C ALA A 236 -11.72 -18.93 -35.41
N SER A 237 -12.94 -18.79 -35.95
CA SER A 237 -14.06 -18.07 -35.33
C SER A 237 -15.37 -18.68 -35.85
N PRO A 238 -16.48 -18.55 -35.10
CA PRO A 238 -17.18 -19.76 -34.67
C PRO A 238 -18.37 -20.14 -35.55
N THR A 239 -18.75 -21.42 -35.48
CA THR A 239 -20.05 -21.91 -35.97
C THR A 239 -20.83 -22.53 -34.82
N SER A 240 -22.10 -22.14 -34.70
CA SER A 240 -23.03 -22.61 -33.69
C SER A 240 -23.83 -23.82 -34.17
N MET A 241 -24.00 -24.83 -33.31
CA MET A 241 -25.23 -25.61 -33.27
C MET A 241 -25.47 -26.20 -31.87
N ASN A 242 -26.56 -26.95 -31.71
CA ASN A 242 -27.37 -26.91 -30.50
C ASN A 242 -27.69 -28.31 -29.92
N GLN A 243 -28.19 -28.32 -28.68
CA GLN A 243 -29.00 -29.37 -28.04
C GLN A 243 -28.36 -30.73 -27.64
N ALA A 244 -28.34 -30.91 -26.31
CA ALA A 244 -29.13 -31.92 -25.58
C ALA A 244 -28.49 -33.25 -25.10
N ASP A 245 -29.12 -33.72 -24.01
CA ASP A 245 -29.22 -35.06 -23.44
C ASP A 245 -28.01 -35.80 -22.81
N ALA A 246 -28.00 -35.70 -21.47
CA ALA A 246 -28.32 -36.79 -20.55
C ALA A 246 -27.20 -37.72 -19.97
N LEU A 247 -27.17 -37.67 -18.64
CA LEU A 247 -27.10 -38.81 -17.69
C LEU A 247 -25.79 -39.62 -17.47
N ASP A 248 -25.45 -39.63 -16.16
CA ASP A 248 -25.04 -40.77 -15.33
C ASP A 248 -23.55 -41.10 -15.09
N GLY A 249 -23.30 -41.61 -13.88
CA GLY A 249 -22.33 -42.67 -13.61
C GLY A 249 -20.87 -42.30 -13.35
N GLY A 250 -20.37 -42.65 -12.16
CA GLY A 250 -19.00 -43.15 -12.01
C GLY A 250 -18.07 -42.40 -11.05
N ASP A 251 -18.12 -42.76 -9.77
CA ASP A 251 -16.94 -42.66 -8.90
C ASP A 251 -15.84 -43.60 -9.40
N THR A 252 -14.57 -43.16 -9.39
CA THR A 252 -13.46 -44.06 -9.03
C THR A 252 -12.26 -43.29 -8.48
N SER A 253 -11.88 -43.62 -7.25
CA SER A 253 -10.58 -43.26 -6.66
C SER A 253 -9.51 -44.31 -7.01
N ILE A 254 -8.27 -44.14 -6.49
CA ILE A 254 -7.09 -45.04 -6.51
C ILE A 254 -6.04 -44.71 -7.60
N SER A 255 -4.71 -44.81 -7.40
CA SER A 255 -3.85 -44.46 -6.24
C SER A 255 -2.35 -44.48 -6.63
N THR A 256 -1.50 -43.83 -5.82
CA THR A 256 -0.11 -44.21 -5.44
C THR A 256 0.95 -44.65 -6.48
N ALA A 257 1.92 -43.75 -6.74
CA ALA A 257 3.38 -44.02 -6.83
C ALA A 257 4.10 -42.66 -6.86
N ARG A 258 5.16 -42.29 -6.10
CA ARG A 258 6.13 -42.97 -5.21
C ARG A 258 7.23 -43.80 -5.89
N ILE A 259 8.30 -43.11 -6.30
CA ILE A 259 9.61 -43.69 -6.64
C ILE A 259 10.68 -43.03 -5.76
N ILE A 260 11.60 -43.82 -5.19
CA ILE A 260 12.78 -43.37 -4.44
C ILE A 260 13.98 -44.26 -4.79
N ALA A 261 14.99 -43.69 -5.45
CA ALA A 261 16.40 -44.11 -5.45
C ALA A 261 17.21 -42.90 -5.96
N LYS A 262 18.07 -42.25 -5.17
CA LYS A 262 19.27 -42.72 -4.45
C LYS A 262 20.47 -42.93 -5.39
N ASN A 263 21.47 -42.07 -5.25
CA ASN A 263 22.88 -42.38 -5.54
C ASN A 263 23.78 -41.66 -4.51
N GLU A 264 24.92 -42.24 -4.15
CA GLU A 264 25.72 -41.84 -2.98
C GLU A 264 27.21 -41.61 -3.32
N ARG A 265 27.80 -40.56 -2.72
CA ARG A 265 29.22 -40.38 -2.30
C ARG A 265 30.34 -40.44 -3.35
N ARG A 266 31.20 -39.40 -3.28
CA ARG A 266 32.68 -39.38 -3.16
C ARG A 266 33.19 -38.00 -3.65
N ASP A 267 34.25 -37.39 -3.12
CA ASP A 267 35.05 -37.67 -1.92
C ASP A 267 35.63 -36.36 -1.34
N GLN A 268 36.38 -36.49 -0.23
CA GLN A 268 37.21 -35.45 0.42
C GLN A 268 38.39 -35.01 -0.51
N THR A 269 39.22 -33.99 -0.27
CA THR A 269 39.57 -33.14 0.91
C THR A 269 39.99 -31.74 0.35
N SER A 270 40.67 -30.75 0.98
CA SER A 270 41.31 -30.48 2.28
C SER A 270 41.44 -28.95 2.50
N ALA A 271 41.91 -28.53 3.69
CA ALA A 271 42.11 -27.12 4.08
C ALA A 271 43.55 -26.59 3.80
N ARG A 272 43.73 -25.26 3.89
CA ARG A 272 45.01 -24.60 4.28
C ARG A 272 44.82 -23.15 4.73
N ASP A 273 45.64 -22.73 5.69
CA ASP A 273 45.67 -21.39 6.28
C ASP A 273 46.49 -20.38 5.48
N SER A 274 46.25 -19.09 5.73
CA SER A 274 47.25 -18.01 5.58
C SER A 274 46.90 -16.83 6.50
N THR A 275 47.92 -16.24 7.14
CA THR A 275 47.77 -15.35 8.31
C THR A 275 48.07 -13.86 8.04
N ALA A 276 47.31 -12.99 8.72
CA ALA A 276 47.64 -11.67 9.29
C ALA A 276 48.79 -10.79 8.72
N GLU A 277 48.49 -9.49 8.56
CA GLU A 277 49.45 -8.38 8.65
C GLU A 277 48.93 -7.26 9.59
N ILE A 278 49.86 -6.50 10.19
CA ILE A 278 49.70 -5.40 11.18
C ILE A 278 51.02 -4.60 11.16
N VAL A 279 51.18 -3.31 11.49
CA VAL A 279 50.47 -2.21 12.21
C VAL A 279 50.86 -0.88 11.49
N PRO A 280 50.68 0.39 12.00
CA PRO A 280 49.89 1.01 13.08
C PRO A 280 48.98 2.18 12.54
N GLY A 281 48.30 3.05 13.31
CA GLY A 281 48.06 3.17 14.76
C GLY A 281 48.13 4.62 15.29
N MET A 282 47.02 5.15 15.80
CA MET A 282 46.84 6.40 16.59
C MET A 282 45.42 6.34 17.22
N GLY A 283 45.10 6.89 18.39
CA GLY A 283 45.91 7.50 19.45
C GLY A 283 44.99 7.83 20.64
N VAL A 284 45.37 7.45 21.87
CA VAL A 284 44.47 7.55 23.05
C VAL A 284 44.43 8.97 23.62
N ASN A 285 43.26 9.44 24.04
CA ASN A 285 43.17 10.49 25.06
C ASN A 285 41.95 10.28 25.98
N THR A 286 42.19 10.18 27.29
CA THR A 286 41.16 9.92 28.32
C THR A 286 41.28 10.95 29.44
N GLY A 287 40.29 11.84 29.57
CA GLY A 287 40.23 12.86 30.63
C GLY A 287 39.32 12.47 31.79
N ARG A 288 39.78 12.68 33.04
CA ARG A 288 39.02 12.47 34.28
C ARG A 288 38.49 13.80 34.85
N SER A 289 37.31 13.76 35.48
CA SER A 289 36.89 14.58 36.64
C SER A 289 35.68 13.88 37.30
N THR A 290 35.68 13.50 38.59
CA THR A 290 35.42 14.31 39.82
C THR A 290 34.06 15.05 39.79
N ASP A 291 33.17 14.98 40.79
CA ASP A 291 33.29 14.49 42.18
C ASP A 291 31.91 14.10 42.80
N PRO A 292 31.83 13.45 44.00
CA PRO A 292 30.61 12.75 44.47
C PRO A 292 29.85 13.37 45.67
N ARG A 293 28.69 12.76 45.99
CA ARG A 293 28.04 12.72 47.34
C ARG A 293 27.50 11.30 47.53
N VAL A 294 27.90 10.45 48.48
CA VAL A 294 28.21 10.54 49.94
C VAL A 294 26.96 10.50 50.84
N LEU A 295 26.63 9.28 51.30
CA LEU A 295 26.02 8.84 52.59
C LEU A 295 25.42 7.43 52.33
N ALA A 296 25.99 6.27 52.69
CA ALA A 296 26.73 5.77 53.87
C ALA A 296 25.83 5.20 55.00
N MET A 297 26.34 4.17 55.68
CA MET A 297 25.77 3.40 56.83
C MET A 297 24.72 2.33 56.50
N THR A 298 24.70 1.12 57.09
CA THR A 298 25.70 0.32 57.88
C THR A 298 25.21 -1.14 58.06
N THR A 299 26.13 -2.15 58.08
CA THR A 299 26.21 -3.41 58.90
C THR A 299 24.95 -4.26 59.22
N THR A 300 24.94 -5.60 59.36
CA THR A 300 25.94 -6.69 59.60
C THR A 300 25.64 -7.92 58.68
N ASP A 301 26.50 -8.90 58.38
CA ASP A 301 27.25 -9.89 59.22
C ASP A 301 26.32 -10.82 60.05
N THR A 302 26.47 -12.16 60.19
CA THR A 302 27.56 -13.14 59.87
C THR A 302 27.05 -14.60 59.62
N GLY A 303 27.74 -15.41 58.79
CA GLY A 303 27.88 -16.90 58.89
C GLY A 303 26.66 -17.81 58.58
N ALA A 304 26.78 -19.15 58.44
CA ALA A 304 27.92 -20.06 58.19
C ALA A 304 27.41 -21.44 57.66
N ALA A 305 28.29 -22.29 57.08
CA ALA A 305 28.01 -23.66 56.56
C ALA A 305 28.59 -24.75 57.53
N PRO A 306 28.59 -26.08 57.26
CA PRO A 306 28.08 -26.88 56.12
C PRO A 306 27.30 -28.17 56.52
N GLY A 307 27.00 -29.08 55.57
CA GLY A 307 26.53 -30.46 55.85
C GLY A 307 26.07 -31.22 54.59
N SER A 308 26.17 -32.56 54.59
CA SER A 308 25.79 -33.46 53.48
C SER A 308 24.73 -34.48 53.91
N ASP A 309 23.99 -35.05 52.95
CA ASP A 309 23.99 -36.50 52.62
C ASP A 309 22.91 -36.84 51.56
N GLU A 310 22.94 -38.06 51.04
CA GLU A 310 22.14 -38.52 49.90
C GLU A 310 20.80 -39.19 50.27
N SER A 311 19.94 -39.31 49.24
CA SER A 311 19.09 -40.48 48.94
C SER A 311 17.56 -40.44 49.18
N THR A 312 16.87 -40.97 48.15
CA THR A 312 15.57 -41.69 48.15
C THR A 312 14.22 -40.96 48.33
N GLU A 313 13.48 -40.95 47.22
CA GLU A 313 12.01 -41.06 47.04
C GLU A 313 11.03 -40.81 48.20
N ALA A 314 10.10 -39.86 48.00
CA ALA A 314 8.65 -40.10 48.09
C ALA A 314 7.85 -38.99 47.39
N GLY A 315 6.68 -39.30 46.83
CA GLY A 315 5.82 -38.32 46.17
C GLY A 315 4.99 -37.48 47.15
N GLY A 316 5.19 -36.16 47.15
CA GLY A 316 4.35 -35.19 47.87
C GLY A 316 3.82 -34.10 46.93
N ALA A 317 2.56 -33.70 47.09
CA ALA A 317 2.00 -32.55 46.37
C ALA A 317 2.70 -31.25 46.80
N PRO A 318 2.84 -30.24 45.91
CA PRO A 318 3.49 -28.98 46.26
C PRO A 318 2.75 -28.30 47.42
N VAL A 319 3.45 -28.13 48.54
CA VAL A 319 2.94 -27.39 49.69
C VAL A 319 2.86 -25.92 49.30
N TYR A 320 1.64 -25.42 49.11
CA TYR A 320 1.40 -24.00 48.90
C TYR A 320 1.76 -23.24 50.19
N ALA A 321 2.93 -22.58 50.17
CA ALA A 321 3.28 -21.63 51.21
C ALA A 321 2.20 -20.54 51.28
N THR A 322 1.76 -20.21 52.50
CA THR A 322 0.86 -19.07 52.72
C THR A 322 1.53 -17.79 52.20
N PRO A 323 0.86 -17.00 51.34
CA PRO A 323 1.47 -15.80 50.76
C PRO A 323 1.84 -14.80 51.88
N PRO A 324 2.97 -14.08 51.75
CA PRO A 324 3.37 -13.09 52.74
C PRO A 324 2.30 -12.00 52.87
N SER A 325 2.06 -11.51 54.09
CA SER A 325 0.98 -10.57 54.40
C SER A 325 1.28 -9.11 54.01
N GLU A 326 2.09 -8.91 52.98
CA GLU A 326 2.31 -7.59 52.39
C GLU A 326 1.14 -7.23 51.48
N LYS A 327 0.63 -6.00 51.61
CA LYS A 327 -0.40 -5.49 50.71
C LYS A 327 0.24 -5.34 49.33
N LEU A 328 -0.23 -6.13 48.36
CA LEU A 328 0.12 -5.90 46.96
C LEU A 328 -0.14 -4.42 46.60
N PRO A 329 0.63 -3.84 45.67
CA PRO A 329 0.30 -2.53 45.10
C PRO A 329 -1.13 -2.54 44.53
N ASN A 330 -1.73 -1.36 44.36
CA ASN A 330 -3.16 -1.16 44.13
C ASN A 330 -3.64 -1.55 42.71
N ILE A 331 -3.31 -2.77 42.31
CA ILE A 331 -3.70 -3.47 41.08
C ILE A 331 -5.16 -3.86 41.24
N ASP A 332 -6.04 -3.36 40.37
CA ASP A 332 -7.41 -3.90 40.31
C ASP A 332 -7.38 -5.30 39.70
N LEU A 333 -7.30 -6.31 40.55
CA LEU A 333 -7.36 -7.73 40.18
C LEU A 333 -8.65 -8.06 39.40
N ARG A 334 -9.70 -7.22 39.47
CA ARG A 334 -10.90 -7.35 38.64
C ARG A 334 -10.62 -7.08 37.17
N LEU A 335 -9.67 -6.21 36.81
CA LEU A 335 -9.27 -6.02 35.40
C LEU A 335 -8.53 -7.26 34.88
N LEU A 336 -7.56 -7.76 35.65
CA LEU A 336 -6.77 -8.96 35.30
C LEU A 336 -7.62 -10.24 35.20
N GLN A 337 -8.71 -10.35 35.97
CA GLN A 337 -9.59 -11.53 35.96
C GLN A 337 -10.82 -11.41 35.05
N LYS A 338 -11.07 -10.27 34.38
CA LYS A 338 -12.36 -10.03 33.67
C LYS A 338 -12.27 -9.48 32.24
N LEU A 339 -11.11 -9.44 31.60
CA LEU A 339 -11.11 -9.21 30.14
C LEU A 339 -11.82 -10.40 29.47
N PRO A 340 -12.97 -10.20 28.78
CA PRO A 340 -13.80 -11.31 28.29
C PRO A 340 -13.24 -11.96 27.01
N PHE A 341 -12.02 -11.62 26.61
CA PHE A 341 -11.39 -11.99 25.35
C PHE A 341 -9.90 -12.31 25.52
N SER A 342 -9.35 -13.07 24.58
CA SER A 342 -7.90 -13.29 24.48
C SER A 342 -7.30 -12.63 23.23
N LEU A 343 -5.99 -12.35 23.24
CA LEU A 343 -5.29 -11.81 22.06
C LEU A 343 -5.45 -12.70 20.82
N VAL A 344 -5.57 -14.03 20.97
CA VAL A 344 -5.83 -14.96 19.85
C VAL A 344 -7.22 -14.73 19.25
N GLN A 345 -8.23 -14.44 20.08
CA GLN A 345 -9.58 -14.12 19.61
C GLN A 345 -9.62 -12.75 18.91
N LEU A 346 -8.95 -11.74 19.48
CA LEU A 346 -8.82 -10.42 18.87
C LEU A 346 -8.04 -10.48 17.53
N SER A 347 -6.98 -11.30 17.44
CA SER A 347 -6.23 -11.54 16.19
C SER A 347 -7.11 -12.14 15.10
N ALA A 348 -7.88 -13.18 15.45
CA ALA A 348 -8.81 -13.84 14.53
C ALA A 348 -9.90 -12.89 14.04
N PHE A 349 -10.45 -12.07 14.94
CA PHE A 349 -11.42 -11.03 14.60
C PHE A 349 -10.81 -9.95 13.68
N ARG A 350 -9.63 -9.41 14.01
CA ARG A 350 -8.93 -8.39 13.21
C ARG A 350 -8.70 -8.87 11.78
N LEU A 351 -8.25 -10.12 11.60
CA LEU A 351 -8.03 -10.70 10.26
C LEU A 351 -9.34 -10.91 9.49
N VAL A 352 -10.41 -11.40 10.12
CA VAL A 352 -11.73 -11.52 9.45
C VAL A 352 -12.29 -10.16 9.06
N ALA A 353 -12.15 -9.14 9.92
CA ALA A 353 -12.58 -7.77 9.66
C ALA A 353 -11.79 -7.11 8.52
N THR A 354 -10.47 -7.31 8.47
CA THR A 354 -9.58 -6.72 7.46
C THR A 354 -9.72 -7.39 6.09
N LEU A 355 -9.86 -8.73 6.05
CA LEU A 355 -9.90 -9.51 4.81
C LEU A 355 -11.32 -9.79 4.30
N GLY A 356 -12.36 -9.50 5.10
CA GLY A 356 -13.77 -9.72 4.76
C GLY A 356 -14.16 -11.19 4.56
N SER A 357 -13.32 -12.13 5.01
CA SER A 357 -13.36 -13.55 4.65
C SER A 357 -12.81 -14.43 5.78
N PHE A 358 -13.60 -15.41 6.23
CA PHE A 358 -13.16 -16.41 7.22
C PHE A 358 -12.10 -17.38 6.67
N ASN A 359 -12.10 -17.68 5.38
CA ASN A 359 -11.07 -18.53 4.76
C ASN A 359 -9.73 -17.78 4.71
N SER A 360 -9.74 -16.54 4.23
CA SER A 360 -8.52 -15.74 4.04
C SER A 360 -7.88 -15.34 5.38
N ALA A 361 -8.69 -15.16 6.43
CA ALA A 361 -8.18 -15.01 7.80
C ALA A 361 -7.56 -16.29 8.37
N ALA A 362 -7.99 -17.46 7.92
CA ALA A 362 -7.43 -18.76 8.32
C ALA A 362 -6.13 -19.06 7.58
N GLU A 363 -6.10 -18.80 6.26
CA GLU A 363 -4.91 -18.81 5.40
C GLU A 363 -3.82 -17.88 5.98
N ALA A 364 -4.16 -16.62 6.29
CA ALA A 364 -3.22 -15.64 6.84
C ALA A 364 -2.69 -15.96 8.26
N MET A 365 -3.38 -16.82 9.03
CA MET A 365 -2.94 -17.28 10.35
C MET A 365 -2.35 -18.71 10.30
N PHE A 366 -2.32 -19.37 9.13
CA PHE A 366 -1.91 -20.77 8.95
C PHE A 366 -2.71 -21.78 9.82
N VAL A 367 -4.01 -21.54 9.97
CA VAL A 367 -4.94 -22.40 10.76
C VAL A 367 -6.16 -22.81 9.93
N SER A 368 -7.01 -23.68 10.49
CA SER A 368 -8.26 -24.08 9.84
C SER A 368 -9.36 -23.02 9.98
N GLN A 369 -10.22 -22.87 8.97
CA GLN A 369 -11.36 -21.95 9.05
C GLN A 369 -12.30 -22.20 10.24
N PRO A 370 -12.59 -23.46 10.66
CA PRO A 370 -13.36 -23.72 11.86
C PRO A 370 -12.72 -23.16 13.14
N PHE A 371 -11.38 -23.08 13.22
CA PHE A 371 -10.70 -22.44 14.34
C PHE A 371 -10.96 -20.93 14.39
N ILE A 372 -10.78 -20.21 13.27
CA ILE A 372 -11.12 -18.77 13.18
C ILE A 372 -12.60 -18.53 13.50
N SER A 373 -13.50 -19.33 12.94
CA SER A 373 -14.94 -19.23 13.24
C SER A 373 -15.24 -19.50 14.71
N SER A 374 -14.54 -20.44 15.36
CA SER A 374 -14.68 -20.71 16.80
C SER A 374 -14.14 -19.57 17.66
N CYS A 375 -13.04 -18.92 17.27
CA CYS A 375 -12.49 -17.77 17.97
C CYS A 375 -13.43 -16.56 17.92
N VAL A 376 -13.92 -16.18 16.73
CA VAL A 376 -14.87 -15.06 16.60
C VAL A 376 -16.20 -15.38 17.31
N SER A 377 -16.74 -16.60 17.15
CA SER A 377 -17.96 -16.99 17.89
C SER A 377 -17.75 -17.24 19.38
N LYS A 378 -16.52 -17.24 19.91
CA LYS A 378 -16.24 -17.14 21.35
C LYS A 378 -16.22 -15.67 21.78
N LEU A 379 -15.48 -14.83 21.06
CA LEU A 379 -15.41 -13.38 21.28
C LEU A 379 -16.80 -12.72 21.36
N GLU A 380 -17.67 -12.99 20.38
CA GLU A 380 -19.04 -12.47 20.34
C GLU A 380 -19.89 -12.92 21.54
N ARG A 381 -19.73 -14.17 21.99
CA ARG A 381 -20.47 -14.68 23.16
C ARG A 381 -20.00 -14.05 24.46
N SER A 382 -18.70 -13.85 24.63
CA SER A 382 -18.14 -13.25 25.83
C SER A 382 -18.37 -11.73 25.91
N LEU A 383 -18.45 -11.05 24.77
CA LEU A 383 -18.79 -9.62 24.68
C LEU A 383 -20.31 -9.35 24.68
N GLY A 384 -21.13 -10.37 24.42
CA GLY A 384 -22.60 -10.23 24.31
C GLY A 384 -23.10 -9.54 23.03
N VAL A 385 -22.21 -9.12 22.12
CA VAL A 385 -22.54 -8.40 20.88
C VAL A 385 -22.02 -9.14 19.64
N LYS A 386 -22.66 -8.88 18.51
CA LYS A 386 -22.14 -9.29 17.20
C LYS A 386 -21.10 -8.29 16.72
N VAL A 387 -20.01 -8.81 16.15
CA VAL A 387 -18.91 -7.99 15.59
C VAL A 387 -18.69 -8.25 14.10
N ILE A 388 -19.17 -9.39 13.58
CA ILE A 388 -19.15 -9.74 12.16
C ILE A 388 -20.53 -10.21 11.68
N GLU A 389 -21.09 -9.51 10.69
CA GLU A 389 -22.23 -9.95 9.88
C GLU A 389 -21.76 -10.85 8.73
N ARG A 390 -22.44 -11.98 8.52
CA ARG A 390 -22.24 -12.84 7.34
C ARG A 390 -23.25 -12.43 6.26
N GLN A 391 -22.78 -12.03 5.08
CA GLN A 391 -23.66 -11.71 3.96
C GLN A 391 -24.18 -12.99 3.30
N ALA A 392 -25.47 -13.01 2.98
CA ALA A 392 -26.10 -14.14 2.31
C ALA A 392 -25.47 -14.37 0.91
N GLY A 393 -25.06 -15.61 0.64
CA GLY A 393 -24.72 -16.05 -0.71
C GLY A 393 -23.37 -15.61 -1.28
N ARG A 394 -22.27 -15.65 -0.51
CA ARG A 394 -20.88 -15.86 -1.02
C ARG A 394 -19.77 -16.02 0.04
N GLY A 395 -20.07 -15.98 1.33
CA GLY A 395 -19.05 -16.08 2.40
C GLY A 395 -18.33 -14.76 2.71
N ALA A 396 -18.66 -13.69 1.98
CA ALA A 396 -18.26 -12.33 2.31
C ALA A 396 -18.86 -11.90 3.66
N CYS A 397 -18.08 -11.17 4.44
CA CYS A 397 -18.43 -10.74 5.79
C CYS A 397 -18.25 -9.22 5.92
N ARG A 398 -19.12 -8.58 6.71
CA ARG A 398 -19.07 -7.15 7.04
C ARG A 398 -18.87 -6.97 8.54
N VAL A 399 -18.15 -5.93 8.93
CA VAL A 399 -18.00 -5.55 10.34
C VAL A 399 -19.26 -4.79 10.78
N THR A 400 -19.74 -5.01 12.01
CA THR A 400 -20.84 -4.21 12.59
C THR A 400 -20.33 -2.86 13.12
N GLU A 401 -21.20 -2.05 13.72
CA GLU A 401 -20.77 -0.81 14.39
C GLU A 401 -19.97 -1.10 15.67
N GLU A 402 -20.43 -2.07 16.47
CA GLU A 402 -19.73 -2.58 17.66
C GLU A 402 -18.41 -3.25 17.29
N GLY A 403 -18.39 -4.00 16.18
CA GLY A 403 -17.16 -4.53 15.61
C GLY A 403 -16.22 -3.42 15.16
N SER A 404 -16.74 -2.34 14.57
CA SER A 404 -15.93 -1.20 14.14
C SER A 404 -15.37 -0.40 15.33
N LEU A 405 -16.04 -0.42 16.48
CA LEU A 405 -15.53 0.09 17.76
C LEU A 405 -14.45 -0.83 18.33
N LEU A 406 -14.74 -2.14 18.42
CA LEU A 406 -13.81 -3.15 18.94
C LEU A 406 -12.53 -3.23 18.10
N LEU A 407 -12.61 -3.05 16.78
CA LEU A 407 -11.47 -3.10 15.88
C LEU A 407 -10.44 -2.02 16.21
N ARG A 408 -10.88 -0.79 16.54
CA ARG A 408 -9.98 0.31 16.95
C ARG A 408 -9.24 -0.01 18.24
N TYR A 409 -9.95 -0.50 19.27
CA TYR A 409 -9.30 -0.94 20.51
C TYR A 409 -8.40 -2.17 20.29
N THR A 410 -8.79 -3.07 19.40
CA THR A 410 -7.96 -4.22 19.01
C THR A 410 -6.66 -3.78 18.34
N GLN A 411 -6.70 -2.77 17.48
CA GLN A 411 -5.51 -2.18 16.87
C GLN A 411 -4.60 -1.58 17.95
N ALA A 412 -5.11 -0.66 18.79
CA ALA A 412 -4.34 -0.03 19.86
C ALA A 412 -3.71 -1.04 20.84
N ILE A 413 -4.43 -2.12 21.21
CA ILE A 413 -3.90 -3.21 22.05
C ILE A 413 -2.71 -3.91 21.38
N PHE A 414 -2.76 -4.15 20.06
CA PHE A 414 -1.64 -4.76 19.33
C PHE A 414 -0.49 -3.77 19.08
N SER A 415 -0.77 -2.48 18.91
CA SER A 415 0.26 -1.44 18.82
C SER A 415 1.03 -1.31 20.13
N LEU A 416 0.34 -1.16 21.27
CA LEU A 416 0.96 -1.14 22.60
C LEU A 416 1.75 -2.43 22.89
N GLY A 417 1.28 -3.58 22.37
CA GLY A 417 2.02 -4.84 22.44
C GLY A 417 3.30 -4.84 21.60
N ALA A 418 3.29 -4.23 20.41
CA ALA A 418 4.47 -4.09 19.56
C ALA A 418 5.45 -3.03 20.10
N GLU A 419 4.96 -1.90 20.59
CA GLU A 419 5.72 -0.85 21.29
C GLU A 419 6.44 -1.43 22.51
N CYS A 420 5.74 -2.18 23.35
CA CYS A 420 6.33 -2.88 24.51
C CYS A 420 7.44 -3.86 24.10
N LEU A 421 7.24 -4.64 23.04
CA LEU A 421 8.27 -5.56 22.53
C LEU A 421 9.45 -4.82 21.88
N GLY A 422 9.23 -3.68 21.24
CA GLY A 422 10.28 -2.80 20.71
C GLY A 422 11.11 -2.19 21.82
N ALA A 423 10.47 -1.53 22.79
CA ALA A 423 11.13 -0.92 23.94
C ALA A 423 11.89 -1.94 24.82
N LEU A 424 11.47 -3.21 24.85
CA LEU A 424 12.22 -4.30 25.48
C LEU A 424 13.42 -4.76 24.63
N ALA A 425 13.33 -4.73 23.30
CA ALA A 425 14.46 -5.02 22.42
C ALA A 425 15.53 -3.90 22.46
N ASP A 426 15.11 -2.64 22.53
CA ASP A 426 15.98 -1.46 22.65
C ASP A 426 16.85 -1.49 23.93
N VAL A 427 16.40 -2.18 24.99
CA VAL A 427 17.16 -2.39 26.24
C VAL A 427 18.31 -3.39 26.05
N ASP A 428 18.13 -4.41 25.21
CA ASP A 428 19.15 -5.44 24.95
C ASP A 428 20.10 -5.07 23.80
N ASN A 429 19.64 -4.32 22.77
CA ASN A 429 20.55 -3.72 21.77
C ASN A 429 19.88 -2.62 20.91
N VAL A 430 20.50 -1.45 20.80
CA VAL A 430 19.97 -0.23 20.11
C VAL A 430 20.12 -0.30 18.57
N GLU A 431 20.31 -1.49 18.00
CA GLU A 431 20.68 -1.69 16.58
C GLU A 431 19.59 -2.32 15.71
N GLY A 432 18.30 -2.18 16.05
CA GLY A 432 17.23 -2.52 15.10
C GLY A 432 15.82 -2.27 15.60
N GLY A 433 14.96 -1.74 14.72
CA GLY A 433 13.57 -1.40 15.06
C GLY A 433 12.68 -1.18 13.84
N THR A 434 11.45 -0.71 14.07
CA THR A 434 10.53 -0.24 13.02
C THR A 434 9.87 1.05 13.48
N VAL A 435 9.91 2.09 12.64
CA VAL A 435 9.23 3.37 12.91
C VAL A 435 8.08 3.58 11.92
N CYS A 436 6.89 3.80 12.45
CA CYS A 436 5.62 3.93 11.75
C CYS A 436 5.28 5.42 11.56
N LEU A 437 5.73 6.03 10.46
CA LEU A 437 5.57 7.45 10.17
C LEU A 437 4.32 7.75 9.33
N GLY A 438 3.55 8.74 9.77
CA GLY A 438 2.41 9.29 9.04
C GLY A 438 2.75 10.52 8.22
N ALA A 439 2.03 10.71 7.11
CA ALA A 439 2.06 12.00 6.42
C ALA A 439 0.78 12.30 5.63
N SER A 440 0.47 13.60 5.49
CA SER A 440 -0.55 14.04 4.53
C SER A 440 -0.08 13.84 3.08
N GLN A 441 -1.01 13.78 2.11
CA GLN A 441 -0.69 13.47 0.70
C GLN A 441 0.52 14.25 0.13
N THR A 442 0.57 15.57 0.29
CA THR A 442 1.69 16.40 -0.22
C THR A 442 2.99 16.13 0.54
N THR A 443 2.96 16.20 1.88
CA THR A 443 4.15 16.04 2.73
C THR A 443 4.75 14.63 2.61
N GLY A 444 3.91 13.59 2.54
CA GLY A 444 4.33 12.20 2.38
C GLY A 444 4.98 11.90 1.03
N THR A 445 4.62 12.68 0.00
CA THR A 445 5.12 12.47 -1.37
C THR A 445 6.42 13.22 -1.64
N TYR A 446 6.57 14.43 -1.10
CA TYR A 446 7.65 15.36 -1.48
C TYR A 446 8.61 15.76 -0.35
N LEU A 447 8.19 15.68 0.92
CA LEU A 447 9.02 16.05 2.08
C LEU A 447 9.60 14.82 2.79
N MET A 448 8.74 13.86 3.15
CA MET A 448 9.15 12.65 3.89
C MET A 448 10.30 11.87 3.23
N PRO A 449 10.37 11.68 1.91
CA PRO A 449 11.44 10.89 1.27
C PRO A 449 12.86 11.38 1.61
N ARG A 450 13.06 12.70 1.71
CA ARG A 450 14.34 13.31 2.12
C ARG A 450 14.62 13.13 3.61
N LEU A 451 13.60 13.29 4.44
CA LEU A 451 13.73 13.06 5.89
C LEU A 451 14.09 11.60 6.18
N ILE A 452 13.46 10.66 5.49
CA ILE A 452 13.76 9.22 5.58
C ILE A 452 15.17 8.95 5.02
N SER A 453 15.59 9.55 3.90
CA SER A 453 16.95 9.38 3.37
C SER A 453 18.03 9.82 4.35
N MET A 454 17.88 10.99 4.98
CA MET A 454 18.79 11.45 6.04
C MET A 454 18.73 10.57 7.30
N PHE A 455 17.56 10.01 7.64
CA PHE A 455 17.38 9.15 8.81
C PHE A 455 18.01 7.77 8.61
N SER A 456 17.64 7.04 7.55
CA SER A 456 18.17 5.70 7.26
C SER A 456 19.67 5.72 6.95
N SER A 457 20.22 6.81 6.40
CA SER A 457 21.67 7.01 6.28
C SER A 457 22.40 7.06 7.62
N ARG A 458 21.70 7.41 8.71
CA ARG A 458 22.24 7.51 10.07
C ARG A 458 21.86 6.31 10.96
N TYR A 459 20.75 5.63 10.65
CA TYR A 459 20.21 4.49 11.38
C TYR A 459 19.88 3.33 10.42
N PRO A 460 20.90 2.65 9.82
CA PRO A 460 20.68 1.75 8.68
C PRO A 460 19.91 0.46 8.99
N THR A 461 19.75 0.12 10.27
CA THR A 461 19.05 -1.08 10.74
C THR A 461 17.60 -0.81 11.19
N VAL A 462 17.13 0.44 11.10
CA VAL A 462 15.77 0.84 11.45
C VAL A 462 14.89 0.85 10.21
N ASN A 463 13.90 -0.04 10.18
CA ASN A 463 12.93 -0.16 9.09
C ASN A 463 11.93 1.01 9.17
N VAL A 464 11.57 1.63 8.05
CA VAL A 464 10.64 2.77 8.05
C VAL A 464 9.36 2.45 7.28
N GLN A 465 8.21 2.53 7.96
CA GLN A 465 6.90 2.37 7.35
C GLN A 465 6.23 3.73 7.19
N LEU A 466 6.07 4.20 5.95
CA LEU A 466 5.45 5.48 5.61
C LEU A 466 3.98 5.31 5.17
N ARG A 467 3.05 5.82 5.99
CA ARG A 467 1.61 5.86 5.68
C ARG A 467 1.18 7.26 5.24
N VAL A 468 0.93 7.41 3.94
CA VAL A 468 0.40 8.64 3.32
C VAL A 468 -1.13 8.57 3.22
N ASP A 469 -1.87 9.49 3.83
CA ASP A 469 -3.35 9.56 3.77
C ASP A 469 -3.82 11.02 3.92
N ILE A 470 -5.13 11.28 4.05
CA ILE A 470 -5.67 12.60 4.40
C ILE A 470 -5.37 12.94 5.88
N SER A 471 -5.09 14.21 6.17
CA SER A 471 -4.62 14.66 7.51
C SER A 471 -5.50 14.15 8.66
N ARG A 472 -6.83 14.19 8.52
CA ARG A 472 -7.79 13.68 9.53
C ARG A 472 -7.57 12.20 9.87
N ARG A 473 -7.21 11.33 8.91
CA ARG A 473 -6.94 9.91 9.17
C ARG A 473 -5.58 9.71 9.81
N VAL A 474 -4.57 10.46 9.35
CA VAL A 474 -3.22 10.44 9.92
C VAL A 474 -3.25 10.85 11.40
N CYS A 475 -3.96 11.93 11.75
CA CYS A 475 -4.16 12.34 13.15
C CYS A 475 -4.85 11.26 14.00
N ARG A 476 -5.85 10.55 13.46
CA ARG A 476 -6.54 9.46 14.17
C ARG A 476 -5.64 8.24 14.38
N ALA A 477 -4.78 7.95 13.42
CA ALA A 477 -3.82 6.86 13.53
C ALA A 477 -2.74 7.16 14.59
N VAL A 478 -2.19 8.38 14.64
CA VAL A 478 -1.26 8.78 15.72
C VAL A 478 -1.96 8.77 17.08
N ALA A 479 -3.15 9.37 17.19
CA ALA A 479 -3.93 9.39 18.46
C ALA A 479 -4.40 7.99 18.92
N GLY A 480 -4.32 6.97 18.06
CA GLY A 480 -4.65 5.58 18.36
C GLY A 480 -3.44 4.64 18.51
N GLY A 481 -2.20 5.13 18.34
CA GLY A 481 -1.00 4.31 18.31
C GLY A 481 -0.83 3.44 17.06
N ASP A 482 -1.58 3.71 15.97
CA ASP A 482 -1.35 3.05 14.66
C ASP A 482 -0.12 3.64 13.93
N LEU A 483 0.44 4.76 14.42
CA LEU A 483 1.60 5.52 13.91
C LEU A 483 2.28 6.28 15.06
N ASP A 484 3.61 6.39 15.06
CA ASP A 484 4.38 6.96 16.16
C ASP A 484 4.45 8.50 16.09
N ALA A 485 4.54 9.03 14.88
CA ALA A 485 4.62 10.46 14.59
C ALA A 485 4.08 10.76 13.18
N ALA A 486 3.73 12.02 12.89
CA ALA A 486 3.30 12.41 11.55
C ALA A 486 3.56 13.88 11.16
N ILE A 487 3.73 14.13 9.85
CA ILE A 487 3.80 15.48 9.28
C ILE A 487 2.58 15.73 8.36
N ILE A 488 1.71 16.66 8.75
CA ILE A 488 0.49 17.02 8.02
C ILE A 488 0.52 18.46 7.50
N GLY A 489 -0.02 18.70 6.30
CA GLY A 489 -0.24 20.04 5.73
C GLY A 489 -1.69 20.53 5.86
N GLY A 490 -2.46 20.03 6.83
CA GLY A 490 -3.86 20.42 7.04
C GLY A 490 -4.24 20.38 8.52
N GLU A 491 -5.37 20.98 8.87
CA GLU A 491 -5.78 21.21 10.26
C GLU A 491 -5.96 19.91 11.06
N VAL A 492 -5.57 19.95 12.34
CA VAL A 492 -5.82 18.85 13.30
C VAL A 492 -7.30 18.88 13.71
N PRO A 493 -8.05 17.77 13.58
CA PRO A 493 -9.43 17.72 14.03
C PRO A 493 -9.56 18.03 15.53
N ALA A 494 -10.47 18.92 15.89
CA ALA A 494 -10.62 19.42 17.27
C ALA A 494 -10.91 18.31 18.29
N GLU A 495 -11.56 17.21 17.88
CA GLU A 495 -11.81 16.05 18.73
C GLU A 495 -10.54 15.22 19.05
N LEU A 496 -9.43 15.50 18.38
CA LEU A 496 -8.15 14.78 18.54
C LEU A 496 -7.06 15.64 19.19
N ALA A 497 -7.22 16.96 19.21
CA ALA A 497 -6.23 17.89 19.77
C ALA A 497 -5.83 17.58 21.25
N PRO A 498 -6.71 17.09 22.14
CA PRO A 498 -6.30 16.68 23.49
C PRO A 498 -5.37 15.46 23.57
N TYR A 499 -5.24 14.69 22.48
CA TYR A 499 -4.48 13.45 22.39
C TYR A 499 -3.22 13.58 21.53
N LEU A 500 -2.92 14.78 21.02
CA LEU A 500 -1.87 15.01 20.01
C LEU A 500 -0.98 16.21 20.40
N GLN A 501 0.32 15.97 20.54
CA GLN A 501 1.29 17.07 20.60
C GLN A 501 1.51 17.62 19.18
N VAL A 502 1.12 18.87 18.96
CA VAL A 502 1.24 19.54 17.66
C VAL A 502 2.41 20.51 17.68
N ILE A 503 3.39 20.33 16.79
CA ILE A 503 4.58 21.17 16.66
C ILE A 503 4.57 21.84 15.28
N PRO A 504 4.54 23.19 15.19
CA PRO A 504 4.70 23.89 13.91
C PRO A 504 6.07 23.60 13.29
N TYR A 505 6.08 23.05 12.07
CA TYR A 505 7.31 22.61 11.38
C TYR A 505 7.75 23.54 10.26
N SER A 506 6.86 23.83 9.31
CA SER A 506 7.11 24.70 8.15
C SER A 506 5.80 25.33 7.69
N GLN A 507 5.89 26.37 6.86
CA GLN A 507 4.79 26.84 6.03
C GLN A 507 4.92 26.23 4.61
N ASP A 508 3.84 26.27 3.85
CA ASP A 508 3.74 25.75 2.47
C ASP A 508 2.90 26.74 1.63
N GLU A 509 3.19 26.86 0.34
CA GLU A 509 2.60 27.87 -0.55
C GLU A 509 1.74 27.21 -1.65
N LEU A 510 0.44 27.54 -1.67
CA LEU A 510 -0.44 27.06 -2.74
C LEU A 510 -0.38 27.99 -3.97
N VAL A 511 0.47 27.63 -4.92
CA VAL A 511 0.64 28.33 -6.20
C VAL A 511 -0.38 27.91 -7.27
N LEU A 512 -0.77 28.84 -8.14
CA LEU A 512 -1.55 28.53 -9.34
C LEU A 512 -0.65 27.90 -10.41
N VAL A 513 -1.01 26.69 -10.87
CA VAL A 513 -0.25 25.97 -11.90
C VAL A 513 -1.05 25.90 -13.20
N VAL A 514 -0.42 26.29 -14.31
CA VAL A 514 -0.94 26.13 -15.68
C VAL A 514 0.06 25.38 -16.55
N SER A 515 -0.41 24.72 -17.60
CA SER A 515 0.48 24.08 -18.58
C SER A 515 1.36 25.12 -19.29
N PRO A 516 2.63 24.82 -19.65
CA PRO A 516 3.47 25.72 -20.46
C PRO A 516 2.90 26.04 -21.85
N GLN A 517 1.91 25.28 -22.32
CA GLN A 517 1.18 25.52 -23.57
C GLN A 517 -0.06 26.41 -23.38
N HIS A 518 -0.45 26.74 -22.15
CA HIS A 518 -1.60 27.58 -21.81
C HIS A 518 -1.39 29.04 -22.23
N PRO A 519 -2.43 29.79 -22.65
CA PRO A 519 -2.29 31.19 -23.07
C PRO A 519 -1.59 32.10 -22.06
N ILE A 520 -1.92 32.00 -20.77
CA ILE A 520 -1.29 32.79 -19.69
C ILE A 520 0.23 32.57 -19.64
N ALA A 521 0.68 31.30 -19.67
CA ALA A 521 2.10 30.96 -19.67
C ALA A 521 2.82 31.50 -20.92
N ARG A 522 2.18 31.40 -22.10
CA ARG A 522 2.71 31.92 -23.36
C ARG A 522 2.83 33.44 -23.40
N GLN A 523 1.91 34.15 -22.74
CA GLN A 523 1.95 35.61 -22.61
C GLN A 523 3.04 36.11 -21.64
N LYS A 524 3.67 35.21 -20.87
CA LYS A 524 4.67 35.54 -19.83
C LYS A 524 4.18 36.58 -18.80
N ARG A 525 2.87 36.66 -18.56
CA ARG A 525 2.29 37.39 -17.42
C ARG A 525 2.76 36.69 -16.13
N ALA A 526 3.64 37.34 -15.37
CA ALA A 526 4.10 36.87 -14.06
C ALA A 526 3.06 37.13 -12.94
N ILE A 527 2.08 38.00 -13.22
CA ILE A 527 0.93 38.33 -12.37
C ILE A 527 -0.29 38.30 -13.30
N ILE A 528 -1.41 37.79 -12.79
CA ILE A 528 -2.72 37.80 -13.43
C ILE A 528 -3.72 38.53 -12.53
N ASP A 529 -4.79 39.03 -13.12
CA ASP A 529 -5.83 39.74 -12.39
C ASP A 529 -6.79 38.72 -11.71
N ILE A 530 -7.49 39.10 -10.63
CA ILE A 530 -8.42 38.19 -9.94
C ILE A 530 -9.59 37.77 -10.85
N GLU A 531 -9.95 38.63 -11.81
CA GLU A 531 -10.91 38.36 -12.87
C GLU A 531 -10.43 37.27 -13.85
N ASP A 532 -9.12 37.17 -14.14
CA ASP A 532 -8.56 36.17 -15.07
C ASP A 532 -8.86 34.73 -14.58
N LEU A 533 -9.05 34.53 -13.27
CA LEU A 533 -9.39 33.23 -12.68
C LEU A 533 -10.77 32.72 -13.13
N TYR A 534 -11.73 33.60 -13.41
CA TYR A 534 -13.10 33.20 -13.74
C TYR A 534 -13.24 32.60 -15.15
N ASP A 535 -12.29 32.89 -16.03
CA ASP A 535 -12.20 32.30 -17.38
C ASP A 535 -11.35 31.00 -17.39
N LEU A 536 -10.83 30.54 -16.23
CA LEU A 536 -10.07 29.29 -16.11
C LEU A 536 -10.95 28.04 -15.90
N THR A 537 -10.58 26.97 -16.60
CA THR A 537 -11.11 25.62 -16.35
C THR A 537 -10.36 24.99 -15.18
N PHE A 538 -10.86 25.15 -13.95
CA PHE A 538 -10.25 24.53 -12.77
C PHE A 538 -10.39 22.99 -12.76
N ILE A 539 -9.25 22.33 -12.54
CA ILE A 539 -9.14 20.92 -12.15
C ILE A 539 -8.90 20.88 -10.64
N SER A 540 -9.67 20.06 -9.92
CA SER A 540 -9.62 19.99 -8.46
C SER A 540 -9.81 18.56 -7.95
N PRO A 541 -9.30 18.21 -6.76
CA PRO A 541 -9.65 16.97 -6.08
C PRO A 541 -11.17 16.85 -5.78
N ASP A 542 -11.60 15.68 -5.32
CA ASP A 542 -12.94 15.53 -4.76
C ASP A 542 -13.12 16.26 -3.41
N GLU A 543 -14.37 16.46 -3.02
CA GLU A 543 -14.81 17.25 -1.85
C GLU A 543 -14.25 16.77 -0.51
N ASN A 544 -13.82 15.51 -0.43
CA ASN A 544 -13.26 14.93 0.79
C ASN A 544 -11.74 15.11 0.89
N SER A 545 -11.08 15.64 -0.15
CA SER A 545 -9.65 15.88 -0.13
C SER A 545 -9.29 17.00 0.85
N SER A 546 -8.36 16.71 1.75
CA SER A 546 -7.79 17.72 2.66
C SER A 546 -7.08 18.85 1.90
N VAL A 547 -6.53 18.57 0.71
CA VAL A 547 -5.91 19.61 -0.15
C VAL A 547 -6.97 20.56 -0.68
N ARG A 548 -8.12 20.04 -1.15
CA ARG A 548 -9.23 20.88 -1.61
C ARG A 548 -9.84 21.72 -0.49
N GLN A 549 -9.99 21.14 0.71
CA GLN A 549 -10.50 21.88 1.87
C GLN A 549 -9.57 23.04 2.28
N VAL A 550 -8.25 22.86 2.17
CA VAL A 550 -7.27 23.95 2.39
C VAL A 550 -7.33 24.99 1.25
N GLN A 551 -7.45 24.56 -0.02
CA GLN A 551 -7.64 25.46 -1.16
C GLN A 551 -8.90 26.32 -1.03
N GLU A 552 -10.05 25.70 -0.76
CA GLU A 552 -11.34 26.38 -0.56
C GLU A 552 -11.28 27.35 0.64
N SER A 553 -10.65 26.94 1.75
CA SER A 553 -10.43 27.79 2.93
C SER A 553 -9.58 29.03 2.61
N LEU A 554 -8.47 28.87 1.88
CA LEU A 554 -7.58 29.96 1.51
C LEU A 554 -8.21 30.92 0.48
N LEU A 555 -8.90 30.38 -0.53
CA LEU A 555 -9.55 31.20 -1.56
C LEU A 555 -10.76 31.95 -1.01
N MET A 556 -11.56 31.35 -0.12
CA MET A 556 -12.59 32.08 0.62
C MET A 556 -12.01 33.17 1.52
N LYS A 557 -10.87 32.94 2.20
CA LYS A 557 -10.15 33.99 2.96
C LYS A 557 -9.63 35.11 2.07
N ALA A 558 -9.30 34.83 0.81
CA ALA A 558 -8.93 35.81 -0.21
C ALA A 558 -10.14 36.47 -0.93
N GLY A 559 -11.38 36.12 -0.57
CA GLY A 559 -12.61 36.64 -1.20
C GLY A 559 -12.97 36.02 -2.56
N ILE A 560 -12.22 35.02 -3.02
CA ILE A 560 -12.42 34.36 -4.31
C ILE A 560 -13.53 33.31 -4.19
N GLN A 561 -14.64 33.52 -4.91
CA GLN A 561 -15.65 32.49 -5.17
C GLN A 561 -15.36 31.79 -6.49
N TRP A 562 -15.42 30.45 -6.51
CA TRP A 562 -15.05 29.62 -7.66
C TRP A 562 -15.97 28.39 -7.80
N GLN A 563 -15.99 27.79 -9.00
CA GLN A 563 -16.67 26.52 -9.28
C GLN A 563 -15.77 25.62 -10.13
N PHE A 564 -15.84 24.30 -9.91
CA PHE A 564 -14.94 23.32 -10.53
C PHE A 564 -15.54 22.71 -11.79
N VAL A 565 -14.70 22.49 -12.82
CA VAL A 565 -15.12 21.89 -14.10
C VAL A 565 -14.69 20.42 -14.21
N ILE A 566 -13.60 20.03 -13.54
CA ILE A 566 -13.12 18.64 -13.47
C ILE A 566 -12.81 18.28 -12.01
N ALA A 567 -13.56 17.30 -11.48
CA ALA A 567 -13.24 16.64 -10.23
C ALA A 567 -12.49 15.33 -10.51
N ALA A 568 -11.35 15.12 -9.84
CA ALA A 568 -10.58 13.89 -9.89
C ALA A 568 -10.41 13.32 -8.47
N SER A 569 -10.96 12.13 -8.21
CA SER A 569 -10.78 11.45 -6.91
C SER A 569 -9.68 10.40 -6.99
N ALA A 570 -8.84 10.35 -5.96
CA ALA A 570 -7.74 9.39 -5.82
C ALA A 570 -7.75 8.74 -4.42
N GLY A 571 -8.75 7.88 -4.18
CA GLY A 571 -8.74 6.90 -3.10
C GLY A 571 -9.85 7.03 -2.03
N LEU A 572 -10.60 5.93 -1.87
CA LEU A 572 -11.32 5.54 -0.64
C LEU A 572 -12.18 6.61 0.05
N THR A 573 -13.16 7.17 -0.66
CA THR A 573 -14.34 7.80 -0.05
C THR A 573 -15.62 7.18 -0.61
N HIS A 574 -16.67 7.13 0.21
CA HIS A 574 -17.94 6.51 -0.20
C HIS A 574 -18.73 7.46 -1.10
N GLY A 575 -19.35 6.91 -2.14
CA GLY A 575 -19.89 7.70 -3.23
C GLY A 575 -21.14 8.50 -2.88
N HIS A 576 -21.10 9.79 -3.20
CA HIS A 576 -22.29 10.55 -3.57
C HIS A 576 -22.15 10.98 -5.03
N VAL A 577 -23.24 10.86 -5.80
CA VAL A 577 -23.32 11.41 -7.16
C VAL A 577 -23.98 12.77 -7.05
N LEU A 578 -23.24 13.83 -7.37
CA LEU A 578 -23.78 15.19 -7.49
C LEU A 578 -23.98 15.51 -8.97
N GLU A 579 -25.19 15.96 -9.30
CA GLU A 579 -25.52 16.50 -10.61
C GLU A 579 -25.00 17.94 -10.70
N LEU A 580 -24.10 18.21 -11.65
CA LEU A 580 -23.72 19.56 -12.03
C LEU A 580 -24.67 20.04 -13.14
N SER A 581 -25.81 20.61 -12.74
CA SER A 581 -26.70 21.35 -13.64
C SER A 581 -26.04 22.67 -14.05
N GLY A 582 -25.94 22.92 -15.35
CA GLY A 582 -25.18 24.06 -15.89
C GLY A 582 -25.92 25.39 -15.79
N GLY A 583 -25.19 26.47 -15.49
CA GLY A 583 -25.76 27.81 -15.44
C GLY A 583 -24.74 28.92 -15.16
N TYR A 584 -23.95 29.32 -16.17
CA TYR A 584 -23.15 30.55 -16.08
C TYR A 584 -24.08 31.77 -15.95
N GLN A 585 -24.13 32.39 -14.78
CA GLN A 585 -24.62 33.76 -14.62
C GLN A 585 -23.62 34.63 -13.86
N LYS A 586 -22.94 35.48 -14.63
CA LYS A 586 -22.19 36.63 -14.11
C LYS A 586 -23.19 37.60 -13.47
N ARG A 587 -23.34 37.57 -12.14
CA ARG A 587 -24.01 38.66 -11.42
C ARG A 587 -23.21 39.95 -11.65
N ARG A 588 -23.94 41.03 -11.94
CA ARG A 588 -23.42 42.39 -12.04
C ARG A 588 -23.21 42.98 -10.65
#